data_AF-R9CFB2-F1
#
_entry.id   AF-R9CFB2-F1
#
_cell.length_a   1.000
_cell.length_b   1.000
_cell.length_c   1.000
_cell.angle_alpha   90.00
_cell.angle_beta   90.00
_cell.angle_gamma   90.00
#
_symmetry.space_group_name_H-M   'P 1'
#
loop_
_entity.id
_entity.type
_entity.pdbx_description
1 polymer ?
#
loop_
_entity_poly.entity_id
_entity_poly.type
_entity_poly.pdbx_seq_one_letter_code
_entity_poly.pdbx_strand_id
1 'polypeptide(L)' 'MIALGEKDFNISVNVSLLALKQEDFIEKTLQILNQFNITPKSIKLEITEDEIIDNTEFVIDVLNNLRKLGFKISLDD' A
#
# COMPACT_ATOMS: atom_id res chain seq x y z
N MET A 1 4.16 -1.06 31.36
CA MET A 1 3.25 -1.97 30.64
C MET A 1 3.95 -2.38 29.36
N ILE A 2 4.17 -3.68 29.15
CA ILE A 2 4.69 -4.18 27.87
C ILE A 2 3.46 -4.54 27.04
N ALA A 3 3.22 -3.82 25.95
CA ALA A 3 2.15 -4.19 25.01
C ALA A 3 2.57 -5.49 24.31
N LEU A 4 1.80 -6.56 24.52
CA LEU A 4 1.93 -7.86 23.85
C LEU A 4 1.33 -7.82 22.45
N GLY A 5 1.68 -6.81 21.63
CA GLY A 5 1.30 -6.80 20.22
C GLY A 5 2.00 -7.93 19.49
N GLU A 6 1.29 -8.67 18.64
CA GLU A 6 1.93 -9.67 17.78
C GLU A 6 3.07 -9.01 16.99
N LYS A 7 4.23 -9.69 16.97
CA LYS A 7 5.46 -9.19 16.33
C LYS A 7 5.29 -8.92 14.83
N ASP A 8 4.24 -9.45 14.20
CA ASP A 8 4.00 -9.41 12.77
C ASP A 8 2.52 -9.13 12.42
N PHE A 9 1.93 -8.09 13.00
CA PHE A 9 0.57 -7.66 12.61
C PHE A 9 0.54 -7.11 11.18
N ASN A 10 -0.45 -7.53 10.39
CA ASN A 10 -0.65 -7.09 9.01
C ASN A 10 -2.01 -6.43 8.83
N ILE A 11 -2.03 -5.27 8.18
CA ILE A 11 -3.24 -4.51 7.85
C ILE A 11 -3.44 -4.56 6.35
N SER A 12 -4.57 -5.11 5.92
CA SER A 12 -5.04 -4.99 4.53
C SER A 12 -5.81 -3.68 4.35
N VAL A 13 -5.50 -2.96 3.28
CA VAL A 13 -6.17 -1.72 2.88
C VAL A 13 -6.53 -1.82 1.41
N ASN A 14 -7.83 -1.76 1.12
CA ASN A 14 -8.32 -1.63 -0.26
C ASN A 14 -8.00 -0.23 -0.78
N VAL A 15 -7.41 -0.16 -1.97
CA VAL A 15 -7.03 1.10 -2.63
C VAL A 15 -7.60 1.11 -4.04
N SER A 16 -8.40 2.13 -4.33
CA SER A 16 -8.90 2.35 -5.69
C SER A 16 -7.82 2.90 -6.60
N LEU A 17 -7.92 2.60 -7.88
CA LEU A 17 -7.04 3.14 -8.91
C LEU A 17 -6.97 4.67 -8.93
N LEU A 18 -8.09 5.34 -8.64
CA LEU A 18 -8.16 6.80 -8.61
C LEU A 18 -7.25 7.37 -7.50
N ALA A 19 -7.15 6.71 -6.35
CA ALA A 19 -6.24 7.11 -5.29
C ALA A 19 -4.78 6.87 -5.69
N LEU A 20 -4.46 5.71 -6.28
CA LEU A 20 -3.11 5.40 -6.76
C LEU A 20 -2.58 6.38 -7.81
N LYS A 21 -3.47 6.96 -8.61
CA LYS A 21 -3.14 7.97 -9.63
C LYS A 21 -2.84 9.36 -9.08
N GLN A 22 -3.09 9.62 -7.79
CA GLN A 22 -2.74 10.90 -7.19
C GLN A 22 -1.22 10.97 -6.98
N GLU A 23 -0.59 12.03 -7.50
CA GLU A 23 0.86 12.22 -7.44
C GLU A 23 1.41 12.17 -6.00
N ASP A 24 0.60 12.60 -5.02
CA ASP A 24 0.98 12.66 -3.61
C ASP A 24 0.53 11.43 -2.78
N PHE A 25 -0.05 10.40 -3.41
CA PHE A 25 -0.54 9.22 -2.70
C PHE A 25 0.55 8.54 -1.86
N ILE A 26 1.70 8.27 -2.48
CA ILE A 26 2.83 7.61 -1.80
C ILE A 26 3.36 8.50 -0.67
N GLU A 27 3.55 9.79 -0.94
CA GLU A 27 4.08 10.72 0.06
C GLU A 27 3.15 10.81 1.28
N LYS A 28 1.86 11.04 1.08
CA LYS A 28 0.86 11.11 2.15
C LYS A 28 0.79 9.81 2.95
N THR A 29 0.83 8.67 2.27
CA THR A 29 0.79 7.36 2.94
C THR A 29 2.02 7.19 3.84
N LEU A 30 3.22 7.50 3.34
CA LEU A 30 4.44 7.43 4.14
C LEU A 30 4.44 8.41 5.32
N GLN A 31 3.92 9.62 5.14
CA GLN A 31 3.79 10.60 6.22
C GLN A 31 2.88 10.07 7.34
N ILE A 32 1.73 9.48 6.98
CA ILE A 32 0.80 8.87 7.94
C ILE A 32 1.48 7.70 8.67
N LEU A 33 2.11 6.77 7.94
CA LEU A 33 2.78 5.63 8.55
C LEU A 33 3.90 6.08 9.52
N ASN A 34 4.67 7.10 9.13
CA ASN A 34 5.71 7.67 9.98
C ASN A 34 5.13 8.34 11.23
N GLN A 35 4.00 9.05 11.13
CA GLN A 35 3.33 9.66 12.28
C GLN A 35 2.93 8.63 13.36
N PHE A 36 2.57 7.41 12.94
CA PHE A 36 2.14 6.34 13.84
C PHE A 36 3.23 5.29 14.12
N ASN A 37 4.48 5.52 13.69
CA ASN A 37 5.58 4.55 13.77
C ASN A 37 5.23 3.17 13.19
N ILE A 38 4.47 3.14 12.09
CA ILE A 38 4.09 1.92 11.38
C ILE A 38 5.08 1.70 10.23
N THR A 39 5.55 0.46 10.07
CA THR A 39 6.42 0.11 8.94
C THR A 39 5.56 -0.21 7.70
N PRO A 40 5.98 0.18 6.48
CA PRO A 40 5.30 -0.25 5.27
C PRO A 40 5.12 -1.76 5.14
N LYS A 41 6.01 -2.55 5.75
CA LYS A 41 5.97 -4.03 5.74
C LYS A 41 4.76 -4.64 6.44
N SER A 42 4.11 -3.88 7.34
CA SER A 42 2.87 -4.30 8.00
C SER A 42 1.62 -3.91 7.21
N ILE A 43 1.75 -3.23 6.06
CA ILE A 43 0.63 -2.80 5.22
C ILE A 43 0.59 -3.65 3.94
N LYS A 44 -0.58 -4.24 3.68
CA LYS A 44 -0.94 -4.91 2.45
C LYS A 44 -1.94 -4.05 1.70
N LEU A 45 -1.58 -3.57 0.52
CA LEU A 45 -2.47 -2.83 -0.37
C LEU A 45 -3.17 -3.82 -1.30
N GLU A 46 -4.49 -3.75 -1.36
CA GLU A 46 -5.37 -4.59 -2.17
C GLU A 46 -6.01 -3.74 -3.26
N ILE A 47 -5.88 -4.19 -4.51
CA ILE A 47 -6.36 -3.51 -5.71
C ILE A 47 -7.03 -4.57 -6.57
N THR A 48 -8.16 -4.26 -7.19
CA THR A 48 -8.85 -5.25 -8.01
C THR A 48 -8.17 -5.45 -9.38
N GLU A 49 -8.20 -6.67 -9.91
CA GLU A 49 -7.60 -7.00 -11.22
C GLU A 49 -8.24 -6.19 -12.36
N ASP A 50 -9.57 -6.03 -12.33
CA ASP A 50 -10.34 -5.25 -13.31
C ASP A 50 -9.89 -3.77 -13.38
N GLU A 51 -9.52 -3.17 -12.25
CA GLU A 51 -9.05 -1.78 -12.22
C GLU A 51 -7.67 -1.59 -12.89
N ILE A 52 -6.84 -2.64 -12.94
CA ILE A 52 -5.47 -2.56 -13.46
C ILE A 52 -5.41 -2.79 -14.97
N ILE A 53 -6.25 -3.67 -15.51
CA ILE A 53 -6.23 -4.07 -16.93
C ILE A 53 -6.36 -2.87 -17.86
N ASP A 54 -7.13 -1.86 -17.47
CA ASP A 54 -7.36 -0.64 -18.26
C ASP A 54 -6.22 0.40 -18.18
N ASN A 55 -5.21 0.21 -17.30
CA ASN A 55 -4.22 1.27 -16.98
C ASN A 55 -2.80 0.73 -16.72
N THR A 56 -2.26 -0.02 -17.67
CA THR A 56 -1.17 -0.97 -17.39
C THR A 56 0.18 -0.35 -16.99
N GLU A 57 0.77 0.57 -17.76
CA GLU A 57 2.18 0.95 -17.53
C GLU A 57 2.40 1.82 -16.28
N PHE A 58 1.65 2.93 -16.15
CA PHE A 58 1.78 3.84 -15.02
C PHE A 58 1.50 3.14 -13.68
N VAL A 59 0.45 2.30 -13.64
CA VAL A 59 0.06 1.60 -12.41
C VAL A 59 1.14 0.61 -12.02
N ILE A 60 1.69 -0.15 -12.97
CA ILE A 60 2.81 -1.06 -12.72
C ILE A 60 4.00 -0.33 -12.08
N ASP A 61 4.35 0.85 -12.57
CA ASP A 61 5.44 1.66 -11.99
C ASP A 61 5.15 2.09 -10.55
N VAL A 62 3.93 2.55 -10.27
CA VAL A 62 3.50 2.90 -8.92
C VAL A 62 3.55 1.69 -7.98
N LEU A 63 3.04 0.53 -8.42
CA LEU A 63 3.09 -0.71 -7.62
C LEU A 63 4.53 -1.16 -7.35
N ASN A 64 5.41 -1.03 -8.33
CA ASN A 64 6.83 -1.34 -8.14
C ASN A 64 7.51 -0.39 -7.16
N ASN A 65 7.17 0.90 -7.18
CA ASN A 65 7.65 1.87 -6.21
C ASN A 65 7.16 1.54 -4.79
N LEU A 66 5.89 1.20 -4.63
CA LEU A 66 5.32 0.75 -3.35
C LEU A 66 6.01 -0.51 -2.82
N ARG A 67 6.29 -1.51 -3.67
CA ARG A 67 7.07 -2.71 -3.27
C ARG A 67 8.47 -2.35 -2.79
N LYS A 68 9.18 -1.43 -3.48
CA LYS A 68 10.53 -0.96 -3.06
C LYS A 68 10.51 -0.26 -1.71
N LEU A 69 9.42 0.43 -1.37
CA LEU A 69 9.21 1.07 -0.07
C LEU A 69 8.85 0.07 1.05
N GLY A 70 8.58 -1.19 0.69
CA GLY A 70 8.34 -2.28 1.62
C GLY A 70 6.86 -2.64 1.82
N PHE A 71 5.94 -2.04 1.06
CA PHE A 71 4.53 -2.44 1.09
C PHE A 71 4.35 -3.86 0.53
N LYS A 72 3.40 -4.59 1.10
CA LYS A 72 2.84 -5.80 0.46
C LYS A 72 1.75 -5.37 -0.50
N ILE A 73 1.63 -6.04 -1.64
CA ILE A 73 0.61 -5.75 -2.65
C ILE A 73 -0.07 -7.05 -3.02
N SER A 74 -1.39 -7.03 -3.12
CA SER A 74 -2.21 -8.10 -3.66
C SER A 74 -3.12 -7.55 -4.72
N LEU A 75 -3.28 -8.35 -5.77
CA LEU A 75 -4.38 -8.18 -6.71
C LEU A 75 -5.54 -9.03 -6.16
N ASP A 76 -6.74 -8.49 -6.17
CA ASP A 76 -7.97 -9.16 -5.71
C ASP A 76 -8.98 -9.21 -6.87
N ASP A 77 -9.94 -10.14 -6.81
CA ASP A 77 -11.00 -10.27 -7.83
C ASP A 77 -12.06 -9.16 -7.74
#